data_AF-A0A1G6JV22-F1
#
_entry.id   AF-A0A1G6JV22-F1
#
_cell.length_a   1.000
_cell.length_b   1.000
_cell.length_c   1.000
_cell.angle_alpha   90.00
_cell.angle_beta   90.00
_cell.angle_gamma   90.00
#
_symmetry.space_group_name_H-M   'P 1'
#
loop_
_entity.id
_entity.type
_entity.pdbx_description
1 polymer ?
#
loop_
_entity_poly.entity_id
_entity_poly.type
_entity_poly.pdbx_seq_one_letter_code
_entity_poly.pdbx_strand_id
1 'polypeptide(L)' 'MAISENQAQRLNKSMPIAKEIKLGSVIKDLQDKTEQLPKKVDKQVDSTATDVTGVVKDLNALIAKLKAAGVMTP' A
#
# COMPACT_ATOMS: atom_id res chain seq x y z
N MET A 1 -0.35 5.33 -10.59
CA MET A 1 -0.57 4.78 -11.95
C MET A 1 0.77 4.24 -12.42
N ALA A 2 0.91 2.92 -12.39
CA ALA A 2 2.14 2.26 -12.79
C ALA A 2 2.41 2.41 -14.29
N ILE A 3 3.68 2.35 -14.70
CA ILE A 3 4.06 2.34 -16.11
C ILE A 3 3.69 1.00 -16.77
N SER A 4 3.29 1.06 -18.04
CA SER A 4 3.03 -0.12 -18.86
C SER A 4 4.30 -0.92 -19.15
N GLU A 5 4.14 -2.19 -19.52
CA GLU A 5 5.24 -3.08 -19.92
C GLU A 5 6.08 -2.49 -21.07
N ASN A 6 5.41 -1.85 -22.03
CA ASN A 6 6.09 -1.21 -23.17
C ASN A 6 6.93 0.00 -22.72
N GLN A 7 6.41 0.81 -21.80
CA GLN A 7 7.17 1.93 -21.22
C GLN A 7 8.38 1.44 -20.43
N ALA A 8 8.24 0.37 -19.63
CA ALA A 8 9.35 -0.24 -18.91
C ALA A 8 10.44 -0.76 -19.88
N GLN A 9 10.04 -1.46 -20.96
CA GLN A 9 10.98 -1.94 -21.97
C GLN A 9 11.71 -0.82 -22.72
N ARG A 10 11.02 0.28 -23.03
CA ARG A 10 11.64 1.46 -23.66
C ARG A 10 12.68 2.10 -22.73
N LEU A 11 12.37 2.23 -21.44
CA LEU A 11 13.31 2.72 -20.42
C LEU A 11 14.51 1.78 -20.22
N ASN A 12 14.30 0.46 -20.30
CA ASN A 12 15.39 -0.51 -20.23
C ASN A 12 16.37 -0.39 -21.41
N LYS A 13 15.89 0.07 -22.58
CA LYS A 13 16.70 0.24 -23.79
C LYS A 13 17.29 1.66 -23.95
N SER A 14 16.88 2.62 -23.13
CA SER A 14 17.28 4.03 -23.29
C SER A 14 18.66 4.36 -22.70
N MET A 15 19.20 3.54 -21.79
CA MET A 15 20.52 3.72 -21.20
C MET A 15 21.51 2.61 -21.62
N PRO A 16 22.33 2.83 -22.67
CA PRO A 16 23.20 1.80 -23.22
C PRO A 16 24.35 1.37 -22.29
N ILE A 17 24.82 2.27 -21.42
CA ILE A 17 25.91 2.02 -20.46
C ILE A 17 25.46 1.29 -19.19
N ALA A 18 24.15 1.24 -18.92
CA ALA A 18 23.57 0.69 -17.69
C ALA A 18 22.46 -0.33 -17.97
N LYS A 19 22.54 -1.04 -19.11
CA LYS A 19 21.53 -2.02 -19.55
C LYS A 19 21.24 -3.10 -18.51
N GLU A 20 22.25 -3.50 -17.75
CA GLU A 20 22.18 -4.50 -16.67
C GLU A 20 21.15 -4.10 -15.58
N ILE A 21 21.05 -2.80 -15.28
CA ILE A 21 20.20 -2.28 -14.19
C ILE A 21 18.71 -2.40 -14.52
N LYS A 22 18.35 -2.40 -15.82
CA LYS A 22 16.95 -2.44 -16.28
C LYS A 22 16.08 -1.42 -15.54
N LEU A 23 16.41 -0.13 -15.71
CA LEU A 23 15.78 0.98 -15.00
C LEU A 23 14.23 0.98 -15.05
N GLY A 24 13.63 0.59 -16.17
CA GLY A 24 12.19 0.46 -16.29
C GLY A 24 11.60 -0.64 -15.40
N SER A 25 12.32 -1.74 -15.20
CA SER A 25 11.94 -2.78 -14.23
C SER A 25 12.04 -2.25 -12.80
N VAL A 26 13.14 -1.56 -12.45
CA VAL A 26 13.30 -0.94 -11.13
C VAL A 26 12.18 0.06 -10.82
N ILE A 27 11.82 0.91 -11.78
CA ILE A 27 10.75 1.89 -11.61
C ILE A 27 9.40 1.19 -11.42
N LYS A 28 9.12 0.15 -12.21
CA LYS A 28 7.88 -0.62 -12.08
C LYS A 28 7.78 -1.31 -10.72
N ASP A 29 8.86 -1.96 -10.29
CA ASP A 29 8.93 -2.60 -8.96
C ASP A 29 8.72 -1.59 -7.83
N LEU A 30 9.27 -0.38 -7.95
CA LEU A 30 9.05 0.69 -6.97
C LEU A 30 7.61 1.17 -6.95
N GLN A 31 6.96 1.32 -8.12
CA GLN A 31 5.55 1.69 -8.21
C GLN A 31 4.65 0.61 -7.60
N ASP A 32 4.90 -0.65 -7.92
CA ASP A 32 4.14 -1.80 -7.38
C ASP A 32 4.31 -1.92 -5.86
N LYS A 33 5.52 -1.67 -5.33
CA LYS A 33 5.76 -1.60 -3.87
C LYS A 33 5.04 -0.44 -3.21
N THR A 34 4.89 0.69 -3.91
CA THR A 34 4.19 1.86 -3.37
C THR A 34 2.69 1.57 -3.23
N GLU A 35 2.11 0.77 -4.12
CA GLU A 35 0.71 0.33 -4.02
C GLU A 35 0.48 -0.64 -2.85
N GLN A 36 1.52 -1.34 -2.41
CA GLN A 36 1.48 -2.24 -1.24
C GLN A 36 1.69 -1.52 0.09
N LEU A 37 2.03 -0.23 0.08
CA LEU A 37 2.16 0.52 1.33
C LEU A 37 0.79 0.65 2.00
N PRO A 38 0.70 0.42 3.32
CA PRO A 38 -0.54 0.65 4.04
C PRO A 38 -1.01 2.07 3.82
N LYS A 39 -2.29 2.22 3.49
CA LYS A 39 -2.91 3.53 3.35
C LYS A 39 -2.94 4.21 4.71
N LYS A 40 -2.96 5.55 4.72
CA LYS A 40 -3.17 6.30 5.95
C LYS A 40 -4.46 5.82 6.60
N VAL A 41 -4.36 5.29 7.82
CA VAL A 41 -5.51 4.85 8.59
C VAL A 41 -6.29 6.08 9.04
N ASP A 42 -7.60 6.10 8.81
CA ASP A 42 -8.46 7.16 9.31
C ASP A 42 -8.43 7.21 10.84
N LYS A 43 -8.49 8.43 11.41
CA LYS A 43 -8.51 8.60 12.86
C LYS A 43 -9.66 7.79 13.48
N GLN A 44 -9.34 7.00 14.50
CA GLN A 44 -10.34 6.36 15.36
C GLN A 44 -10.67 7.33 16.50
N VAL A 45 -11.97 7.48 16.79
CA VAL A 45 -12.44 8.25 17.95
C VAL A 45 -12.17 7.43 19.21
N ASP A 46 -11.84 8.10 20.31
CA ASP A 46 -11.61 7.44 21.60
C ASP A 46 -12.88 6.70 22.04
N SER A 47 -12.71 5.49 22.60
CA SER A 47 -13.84 4.70 23.09
C SER A 47 -14.39 5.33 24.37
N THR A 48 -15.71 5.53 24.41
CA THR A 48 -16.46 6.02 25.58
C THR A 48 -17.36 4.92 26.18
N ALA A 49 -17.17 3.67 25.76
CA ALA A 49 -17.97 2.54 26.20
C ALA A 49 -17.76 2.26 27.70
N THR A 50 -18.86 2.10 28.43
CA THR A 50 -18.87 1.74 29.85
C THR A 50 -19.19 0.25 30.08
N ASP A 51 -19.47 -0.48 29.01
CA ASP A 51 -19.78 -1.91 29.02
C ASP A 51 -18.94 -2.68 27.99
N VAL A 52 -18.85 -4.00 28.19
CA VAL A 52 -18.04 -4.90 27.36
C VAL A 52 -18.54 -4.92 25.90
N THR A 53 -19.84 -4.82 25.68
CA THR A 53 -20.45 -4.86 24.35
C THR A 53 -20.03 -3.64 23.52
N GLY A 54 -19.99 -2.47 24.13
CA GLY A 54 -19.52 -1.22 23.52
C GLY A 54 -18.03 -1.28 23.19
N VAL A 55 -17.20 -1.80 24.09
CA VAL A 55 -15.76 -1.97 23.85
C VAL A 55 -15.51 -2.89 22.65
N VAL A 56 -16.22 -4.02 22.58
CA VAL A 56 -16.10 -4.96 21.46
C VAL A 56 -16.51 -4.31 20.13
N LYS A 57 -17.56 -3.48 20.13
CA LYS A 57 -17.99 -2.73 18.94
C LYS A 57 -16.91 -1.76 18.45
N ASP A 58 -16.34 -0.96 19.36
CA ASP A 58 -15.33 0.05 19.01
C ASP A 58 -14.02 -0.60 18.52
N LEU A 59 -13.63 -1.73 19.15
CA LEU A 59 -12.48 -2.52 18.71
C LEU A 59 -12.70 -3.09 17.31
N ASN A 60 -13.86 -3.68 17.03
CA ASN A 60 -14.18 -4.21 15.70
C ASN A 60 -14.20 -3.11 14.63
N ALA A 61 -14.65 -1.91 14.98
CA ALA A 61 -14.57 -0.75 14.08
C ALA A 61 -13.11 -0.35 13.77
N LEU A 62 -12.22 -0.37 14.77
CA LEU A 62 -10.79 -0.14 14.56
C LEU A 62 -10.17 -1.23 13.68
N ILE A 63 -10.45 -2.50 13.95
CA ILE A 63 -9.96 -3.63 13.15
C ILE A 63 -10.39 -3.49 11.69
N ALA A 64 -11.66 -3.13 11.44
CA ALA A 64 -12.15 -2.91 10.08
C ALA A 64 -11.38 -1.80 9.36
N LYS A 65 -11.07 -0.68 10.05
CA LYS A 65 -10.24 0.41 9.49
C LYS A 65 -8.81 -0.05 9.20
N LEU A 66 -8.19 -0.82 10.10
CA LEU A 66 -6.83 -1.34 9.90
C LEU A 66 -6.74 -2.33 8.74
N LYS A 67 -7.76 -3.19 8.56
CA LYS A 67 -7.87 -4.09 7.40
C LYS A 67 -8.08 -3.31 6.10
N ALA A 68 -8.98 -2.33 6.08
CA ALA A 68 -9.22 -1.49 4.91
C ALA A 68 -7.98 -0.68 4.49
N ALA A 69 -7.14 -0.29 5.46
CA ALA A 69 -5.88 0.39 5.23
C ALA A 69 -4.74 -0.55 4.79
N GLY A 70 -4.93 -1.87 4.78
CA GLY A 70 -3.88 -2.84 4.45
C GLY A 70 -2.79 -2.98 5.52
N VAL A 71 -3.05 -2.52 6.75
CA VAL A 71 -2.14 -2.67 7.90
C VAL A 71 -2.24 -4.08 8.49
N MET A 72 -3.44 -4.67 8.46
CA MET A 72 -3.69 -6.05 8.89
C MET A 72 -4.18 -6.88 7.72
N THR A 73 -3.71 -8.13 7.62
CA THR A 73 -4.26 -9.11 6.69
C THR A 73 -5.73 -9.42 7.01
N PRO A 74 -6.56 -9.79 6.02
CA PRO A 74 -7.96 -10.17 6.22
C PRO A 74 -8.15 -11.26 7.27
#